data_AF-A0A1V5K9V0-F1
#
_entry.id   AF-A0A1V5K9V0-F1
#
_cell.length_a   1.000
_cell.length_b   1.000
_cell.length_c   1.000
_cell.angle_alpha   90.00
_cell.angle_beta   90.00
_cell.angle_gamma   90.00
#
_symmetry.space_group_name_H-M   'P 1'
#
loop_
_entity.id
_entity.type
_entity.pdbx_description
1 polymer ?
#
loop_
_entity_poly.entity_id
_entity_poly.type
_entity_poly.pdbx_seq_one_letter_code
_entity_poly.pdbx_strand_id
1 'polypeptide(L)' 'MAPVGGDTPDGTIAANELAGTCQLRLYVVGNDALITVVSVFDNLGKGASGAAVQNMNICLGLDECTSLM' A
#
# COMPACT_ATOMS: atom_id res chain seq x y z
N MET A 1 10.61 0.28 -22.34
CA MET A 1 10.18 0.24 -20.94
C MET A 1 9.01 -0.73 -20.88
N ALA A 2 9.17 -1.88 -20.24
CA ALA A 2 8.07 -2.83 -20.06
C ALA A 2 6.95 -2.16 -19.23
N PRO A 3 5.67 -2.51 -19.46
CA PRO A 3 4.58 -1.96 -18.67
C PRO A 3 4.83 -2.25 -17.19
N VAL A 4 4.49 -1.27 -16.34
CA VAL A 4 4.66 -1.34 -14.89
C VAL A 4 3.66 -2.37 -14.37
N GLY A 5 3.99 -3.66 -14.53
CA GLY A 5 3.12 -4.76 -14.16
C GLY A 5 3.27 -5.05 -12.68
N GLY A 6 2.20 -4.79 -11.92
CA GLY A 6 1.84 -5.76 -10.90
C GLY A 6 1.52 -7.11 -11.56
N ASP A 7 1.17 -8.14 -10.79
CA ASP A 7 0.79 -9.48 -11.28
C ASP A 7 -0.51 -9.49 -12.16
N THR A 8 -0.85 -8.37 -12.80
CA THR A 8 -2.01 -8.18 -13.65
C THR A 8 -1.71 -8.61 -15.10
N PRO A 9 -2.64 -9.32 -15.77
CA PRO A 9 -2.42 -9.85 -17.12
C PRO A 9 -2.09 -8.80 -18.20
N ASP A 10 -2.46 -7.55 -17.98
CA ASP A 10 -2.31 -6.41 -18.89
C ASP A 10 -1.12 -5.49 -18.54
N GLY A 11 -0.41 -5.78 -17.44
CA GLY A 11 0.77 -5.01 -17.01
C GLY A 11 0.44 -3.62 -16.44
N THR A 12 -0.77 -3.43 -15.91
CA THR A 12 -1.20 -2.17 -15.29
C THR A 12 -1.24 -2.27 -13.76
N ILE A 13 -1.04 -1.16 -13.06
CA ILE A 13 -1.30 -1.06 -11.62
C ILE A 13 -2.63 -0.35 -11.41
N ALA A 14 -3.60 -1.07 -10.84
CA ALA A 14 -4.89 -0.49 -10.47
C ALA A 14 -4.74 0.39 -9.22
N ALA A 15 -5.02 1.69 -9.34
CA ALA A 15 -4.87 2.63 -8.23
C ALA A 15 -5.80 2.34 -7.04
N ASN A 16 -6.93 1.66 -7.28
CA ASN A 16 -7.96 1.36 -6.29
C ASN A 16 -7.88 -0.08 -5.76
N GLU A 17 -6.81 -0.84 -6.05
CA GLU A 17 -6.64 -2.23 -5.61
C GLU A 17 -6.84 -2.41 -4.10
N LEU A 18 -6.45 -1.41 -3.31
CA LEU A 18 -6.51 -1.43 -1.84
C LEU A 18 -7.55 -0.47 -1.25
N ALA A 19 -8.50 -0.01 -2.06
CA ALA A 19 -9.57 0.87 -1.59
C ALA A 19 -10.38 0.21 -0.46
N GLY A 20 -10.67 0.97 0.60
CA GLY A 20 -11.38 0.49 1.79
C GLY A 20 -10.54 -0.33 2.76
N THR A 21 -9.21 -0.40 2.58
CA THR A 21 -8.30 -1.17 3.45
C THR A 21 -7.26 -0.28 4.15
N CYS A 22 -6.66 -0.80 5.21
CA CYS A 22 -5.50 -0.25 5.93
C CYS A 22 -4.19 -0.92 5.51
N GLN A 23 -4.14 -1.43 4.28
CA GLN A 23 -2.96 -2.07 3.70
C GLN A 23 -2.20 -1.12 2.77
N LEU A 24 -0.93 -1.44 2.53
CA LEU A 24 -0.09 -0.78 1.55
C LEU A 24 0.66 -1.85 0.76
N ARG A 25 0.67 -1.71 -0.57
CA ARG A 25 1.43 -2.56 -1.47
C ARG A 25 2.52 -1.74 -2.14
N LEU A 26 3.74 -2.29 -2.15
CA LEU A 26 4.87 -1.75 -2.88
C LEU A 26 5.12 -2.58 -4.13
N TYR A 27 5.19 -1.91 -5.27
CA TYR A 27 5.70 -2.46 -6.52
C TYR A 27 7.08 -1.88 -6.77
N VAL A 28 8.06 -2.74 -6.99
CA VAL A 28 9.44 -2.34 -7.31
C VAL A 28 9.75 -2.91 -8.69
N VAL A 29 9.92 -2.04 -9.68
CA VAL A 29 10.19 -2.42 -11.06
C VAL A 29 11.34 -1.59 -11.62
N GLY A 30 12.07 -2.12 -12.59
CA GLY A 30 13.17 -1.36 -13.19
C GLY A 30 14.22 -2.25 -13.84
N ASN A 31 15.35 -1.64 -14.15
CA ASN A 31 16.54 -2.30 -14.68
C ASN A 31 17.80 -1.68 -14.04
N ASP A 32 18.97 -2.10 -14.51
CA ASP A 32 20.28 -1.66 -13.97
C ASP A 32 20.51 -0.14 -14.04
N ALA A 33 19.77 0.59 -14.88
CA ALA A 33 19.92 2.03 -15.05
C ALA A 33 18.88 2.85 -14.26
N LEU A 34 17.69 2.30 -14.02
CA LEU A 34 16.61 2.99 -13.34
C LEU A 34 15.67 2.02 -12.62
N ILE A 35 15.43 2.32 -11.34
CA ILE A 35 14.43 1.64 -10.52
C ILE A 35 13.28 2.60 -10.23
N THR A 36 12.06 2.09 -10.36
CA THR A 36 10.80 2.76 -10.04
C THR A 36 10.14 2.02 -8.89
N VAL A 37 9.77 2.76 -7.84
CA VAL A 37 8.99 2.25 -6.70
C VAL A 37 7.61 2.90 -6.72
N VAL A 38 6.56 2.08 -6.70
CA VAL A 38 5.16 2.53 -6.67
C VAL A 38 4.50 2.02 -5.40
N SER A 39 3.86 2.92 -4.65
CA SER A 39 3.05 2.58 -3.49
C SER A 39 1.56 2.71 -3.81
N VAL A 40 0.78 1.66 -3.55
CA VAL A 40 -0.68 1.68 -3.64
C VAL A 40 -1.24 1.51 -2.24
N PHE A 41 -2.18 2.37 -1.84
CA PHE A 41 -2.88 2.32 -0.56
C PHE A 41 -4.11 3.24 -0.60
N ASP A 42 -5.10 2.98 0.26
CA ASP A 42 -6.23 3.89 0.45
C ASP A 42 -5.79 5.14 1.24
N ASN A 43 -6.04 6.32 0.70
CA ASN A 43 -5.59 7.58 1.30
C ASN A 43 -6.36 7.96 2.59
N LEU A 44 -7.60 7.50 2.77
CA LEU A 44 -8.40 7.71 3.98
C LEU A 44 -8.19 6.59 5.01
N GLY A 45 -7.96 5.36 4.53
CA GLY A 45 -7.56 4.20 5.31
C GLY A 45 -6.10 4.32 5.76
N LYS A 46 -5.18 3.60 5.10
CA LYS A 46 -3.75 3.60 5.48
C LYS A 46 -3.07 4.97 5.36
N GLY A 47 -3.54 5.85 4.48
CA GLY A 47 -2.98 7.18 4.28
C GLY A 47 -3.35 8.22 5.34
N ALA A 48 -4.33 7.93 6.20
CA ALA A 48 -4.79 8.86 7.22
C ALA A 48 -5.25 8.13 8.49
N SER A 49 -6.55 7.85 8.61
CA SER A 49 -7.18 7.40 9.86
C SER A 49 -6.65 6.05 10.34
N GLY A 50 -6.43 5.11 9.41
CA GLY A 50 -5.90 3.78 9.71
C GLY A 50 -4.47 3.83 10.24
N ALA A 51 -3.59 4.66 9.68
CA ALA A 51 -2.25 4.86 10.22
C ALA A 51 -2.27 5.53 11.60
N ALA A 52 -3.17 6.49 11.82
CA ALA A 52 -3.32 7.14 13.13
C ALA A 52 -3.76 6.14 14.22
N VAL A 53 -4.75 5.29 13.93
CA VAL A 53 -5.21 4.25 14.85
C VAL A 53 -4.15 3.17 15.04
N GLN A 54 -3.44 2.75 13.99
CA GLN A 54 -2.33 1.79 14.10
C GLN A 54 -1.24 2.30 15.06
N ASN A 55 -0.85 3.58 14.92
CA ASN A 55 0.12 4.22 15.82
C ASN A 55 -0.41 4.27 17.26
N MET A 56 -1.70 4.56 17.44
CA MET A 56 -2.32 4.57 18.76
C MET A 56 -2.31 3.16 19.39
N ASN A 57 -2.64 2.12 18.63
CA ASN A 57 -2.58 0.74 19.10
C ASN A 57 -1.17 0.39 19.61
N ILE A 58 -0.15 0.73 18.83
CA ILE A 58 1.26 0.52 19.22
C ILE A 58 1.59 1.28 20.51
N CYS A 59 1.24 2.57 20.60
CA CYS A 59 1.49 3.40 21.78
C CYS A 59 0.80 2.86 23.05
N LEU A 60 -0.37 2.23 22.91
CA LEU A 60 -1.13 1.64 24.01
C LEU A 60 -0.72 0.19 24.33
N GLY A 61 0.22 -0.39 23.58
CA GLY A 61 0.64 -1.79 23.74
C GLY A 61 -0.42 -2.80 23.29
N LEU A 62 -1.34 -2.39 22.41
CA LEU A 62 -2.33 -3.27 21.79
C LEU A 62 -1.75 -3.92 20.54
N ASP A 63 -2.43 -4.96 20.03
CA ASP A 63 -2.14 -5.49 18.70
C ASP A 63 -2.35 -4.38 17.66
N GLU A 64 -1.37 -4.18 16.78
CA GLU A 64 -1.37 -3.06 15.83
C GLU A 64 -2.58 -3.07 14.88
N CYS A 65 -3.14 -4.25 14.60
CA CYS A 65 -4.28 -4.45 13.71
C CYS A 65 -5.63 -4.33 14.43
N THR A 66 -5.64 -4.07 15.74
CA THR A 66 -6.88 -3.87 16.51
C THR A 66 -7.74 -2.79 15.85
N SER A 67 -9.00 -3.12 15.51
CA SER A 67 -10.00 -2.25 14.87
C SER A 67 -9.70 -1.75 13.44
N LEU A 68 -8.67 -2.29 12.77
CA LEU A 68 -8.35 -1.98 11.38
C LEU A 68 -8.90 -3.05 10.43
N MET A 69 -9.30 -2.62 9.24
CA MET A 69 -9.74 -3.48 8.11
C MET A 69 -8.74 -3.40 6.97
#